data_AF-A0A349SXD9-F1
#
_entry.id   AF-A0A349SXD9-F1
#
_cell.length_a   1.000
_cell.length_b   1.000
_cell.length_c   1.000
_cell.angle_alpha   90.00
_cell.angle_beta   90.00
_cell.angle_gamma   90.00
#
_symmetry.space_group_name_H-M   'P 1'
#
loop_
_entity.id
_entity.type
_entity.pdbx_description
1 polymer ?
#
loop_
_entity_poly.entity_id
_entity_poly.type
_entity_poly.pdbx_seq_one_letter_code
_entity_poly.pdbx_strand_id
1 'polypeptide(L)'
;MPAYGFEYKQGDFYMQVDTTVSVGASWRASNRDYQQIGALNTVLATGDRSNAHKHGSSTADNANLNYQKGSTFSELFKITMDMELNYKNYGAFVRGKAFYDHRIVNGDGVTDTPAYYDQVANQLVLNGDELAPNQSDGRSADILDAFVWGDWWLGDKPVNVRLGRQVISWGEGIFFANGINSINPVDVNALLAPGSEVKDALIPLGSLYGSIGLTSALTLEAFYMLEWKETELPACGTYFSPSDLVGPGCYNGFVPYGMEYNDVSQTVFPAPAAAVTLPRVGDHEPDNGGEYGVAVRYFAESIETEISLYYMNLHSRLPVISGHYADMDAFLTADPLGLVGTLLPPPGSGLTLEQFRDGLAALPEAPGAPSSVLGTAYLLPYGDYYLDYVEDIALLGASFSTAFDF
;
A
#
# COMPACT_ATOMS: atom_id res chain seq x y z
N MET A 1 -7.30 24.50 8.42
CA MET A 1 -7.84 25.61 9.24
C MET A 1 -9.30 25.32 9.58
N PRO A 2 -9.76 25.64 10.80
CA PRO A 2 -11.18 25.59 11.14
C PRO A 2 -11.97 26.48 10.18
N ALA A 3 -13.05 25.95 9.61
CA ALA A 3 -13.89 26.65 8.63
C ALA A 3 -15.28 26.95 9.19
N TYR A 4 -15.88 26.02 9.92
CA TYR A 4 -17.19 26.16 10.54
C TYR A 4 -17.27 25.30 11.80
N GLY A 5 -17.96 25.81 12.82
CA GLY A 5 -18.26 25.09 14.05
C GLY A 5 -19.72 25.35 14.44
N PHE A 6 -20.43 24.33 14.85
CA PHE A 6 -21.83 24.43 15.30
C PHE A 6 -22.05 23.57 16.53
N GLU A 7 -22.63 24.16 17.56
CA GLU A 7 -23.01 23.48 18.79
C GLU A 7 -24.52 23.65 19.02
N TYR A 8 -25.18 22.56 19.40
CA TYR A 8 -26.57 22.55 19.83
C TYR A 8 -26.72 21.78 21.13
N LYS A 9 -27.42 22.38 22.08
CA LYS A 9 -27.71 21.76 23.37
C LYS A 9 -29.18 21.93 23.75
N GLN A 10 -29.84 20.82 24.05
CA GLN A 10 -31.22 20.81 24.54
C GLN A 10 -31.40 19.73 25.59
N GLY A 11 -31.53 20.14 26.85
CA GLY A 11 -31.62 19.19 27.97
C GLY A 11 -30.36 18.32 28.04
N ASP A 12 -30.57 17.00 28.01
CA ASP A 12 -29.50 16.00 28.04
C ASP A 12 -28.87 15.72 26.66
N PHE A 13 -29.40 16.33 25.59
CA PHE A 13 -28.86 16.20 24.24
C PHE A 13 -27.84 17.30 23.94
N TYR A 14 -26.67 16.90 23.43
CA TYR A 14 -25.63 17.79 22.93
C TYR A 14 -25.16 17.29 21.55
N MET A 15 -24.98 18.21 20.62
CA MET A 15 -24.45 17.95 19.29
C MET A 15 -23.38 19.00 18.97
N GLN A 16 -22.26 18.54 18.41
CA GLN A 16 -21.19 19.38 17.91
C GLN A 16 -20.84 18.96 16.49
N VAL A 17 -20.64 19.94 15.62
CA VAL A 17 -20.16 19.75 14.26
C VAL A 17 -18.98 20.68 14.04
N ASP A 18 -17.83 20.12 13.68
CA ASP A 18 -16.63 20.87 13.33
C ASP A 18 -16.24 20.57 11.90
N THR A 19 -15.90 21.62 11.15
CA THR A 19 -15.43 21.51 9.77
C THR A 19 -14.06 22.14 9.64
N THR A 20 -13.12 21.39 9.07
CA THR A 20 -11.77 21.86 8.78
C THR A 20 -11.53 21.81 7.27
N VAL A 21 -10.96 22.89 6.73
CA VAL A 21 -10.55 22.95 5.32
C VAL A 21 -9.03 23.12 5.26
N SER A 22 -8.38 22.40 4.36
CA SER A 22 -6.94 22.52 4.09
C SER A 22 -6.71 22.70 2.61
N VAL A 23 -5.73 23.55 2.28
CA VAL A 23 -5.19 23.70 0.93
C VAL A 23 -3.67 23.58 1.02
N GLY A 24 -3.08 22.81 0.11
CA GLY A 24 -1.65 22.55 0.11
C GLY A 24 -1.16 22.26 -1.30
N ALA A 25 0.13 22.46 -1.53
CA ALA A 25 0.78 22.10 -2.78
C ALA A 25 2.18 21.56 -2.49
N SER A 26 2.66 20.67 -3.35
CA SER A 26 3.95 20.01 -3.21
C SER A 26 4.74 20.11 -4.52
N TRP A 27 6.04 20.42 -4.40
CA TRP A 27 6.95 20.63 -5.54
C TRP A 27 8.11 19.65 -5.48
N ARG A 28 8.57 19.22 -6.66
CA ARG A 28 9.86 18.55 -6.78
C ARG A 28 11.00 19.57 -6.72
N ALA A 29 11.86 19.49 -5.70
CA ALA A 29 12.97 20.44 -5.52
C ALA A 29 14.27 20.04 -6.25
N SER A 30 14.49 18.75 -6.48
CA SER A 30 15.71 18.20 -7.09
C SER A 30 15.51 17.86 -8.56
N ASN A 31 16.61 17.80 -9.32
CA ASN A 31 16.58 17.21 -10.66
C ASN A 31 16.22 15.72 -10.60
N ARG A 32 15.80 15.17 -11.75
CA ARG A 32 15.70 13.72 -11.94
C ARG A 32 17.06 13.08 -11.72
N ASP A 33 17.09 12.05 -10.88
CA ASP A 33 18.25 11.17 -10.81
C ASP A 33 18.01 10.01 -11.77
N TYR A 34 18.60 10.09 -12.97
CA TYR A 34 18.42 9.05 -13.98
C TYR A 34 19.01 7.69 -13.55
N GLN A 35 19.83 7.64 -12.47
CA GLN A 35 20.30 6.36 -11.93
C GLN A 35 19.17 5.53 -11.33
N GLN A 36 17.99 6.12 -11.13
CA GLN A 36 16.79 5.44 -10.70
C GLN A 36 15.79 5.22 -11.86
N ILE A 37 16.19 5.46 -13.12
CA ILE A 37 15.31 5.36 -14.29
C ILE A 37 15.78 4.26 -15.24
N GLY A 38 14.86 3.42 -15.72
CA GLY A 38 15.13 2.32 -16.63
C GLY A 38 16.04 2.73 -17.80
N ALA A 39 16.87 1.79 -18.27
CA ALA A 39 17.92 2.12 -19.25
C ALA A 39 17.37 2.67 -20.56
N LEU A 40 16.21 2.19 -21.01
CA LEU A 40 15.56 2.66 -22.21
C LEU A 40 14.93 4.05 -21.99
N ASN A 41 14.18 4.24 -20.90
CA ASN A 41 13.64 5.54 -20.50
C ASN A 41 14.74 6.62 -20.37
N THR A 42 15.88 6.27 -19.77
CA THR A 42 17.02 7.19 -19.65
C THR A 42 17.61 7.56 -21.00
N VAL A 43 17.83 6.61 -21.91
CA VAL A 43 18.38 6.89 -23.25
C VAL A 43 17.44 7.80 -24.04
N LEU A 44 16.13 7.64 -23.90
CA LEU A 44 15.16 8.47 -24.60
C LEU A 44 15.07 9.88 -24.00
N ALA A 45 15.13 9.97 -22.67
CA ALA A 45 15.10 11.25 -21.98
C ALA A 45 16.40 12.05 -22.12
N THR A 46 17.56 11.39 -22.25
CA THR A 46 18.88 12.05 -22.14
C THR A 46 19.82 11.83 -23.32
N GLY A 47 19.58 10.82 -24.16
CA GLY A 47 20.51 10.37 -25.19
C GLY A 47 21.71 9.56 -24.66
N ASP A 48 21.81 9.30 -23.36
CA ASP A 48 22.98 8.67 -22.73
C ASP A 48 22.61 7.59 -21.71
N ARG A 49 23.00 6.34 -22.00
CA ARG A 49 22.73 5.18 -21.13
C ARG A 49 23.58 5.18 -19.86
N SER A 50 24.70 5.90 -19.78
CA SER A 50 25.64 5.77 -18.66
C SER A 50 25.03 6.17 -17.32
N ASN A 51 23.96 6.97 -17.35
CA ASN A 51 23.27 7.48 -16.17
C ASN A 51 22.05 6.65 -15.76
N ALA A 52 21.75 5.52 -16.39
CA ALA A 52 20.53 4.74 -16.13
C ALA A 52 20.54 3.87 -14.86
N HIS A 53 19.35 3.42 -14.46
CA HIS A 53 19.06 2.34 -13.50
C HIS A 53 19.93 1.13 -13.76
N LYS A 54 20.78 0.82 -12.78
CA LYS A 54 21.82 -0.21 -12.92
C LYS A 54 21.25 -1.63 -12.92
N HIS A 55 20.01 -1.82 -12.45
CA HIS A 55 19.37 -3.13 -12.39
C HIS A 55 18.51 -3.43 -13.64
N GLY A 56 18.52 -2.57 -14.66
CA GLY A 56 17.98 -2.87 -15.98
C GLY A 56 16.46 -2.86 -16.15
N SER A 57 15.66 -2.93 -15.08
CA SER A 57 14.18 -2.81 -15.15
C SER A 57 13.70 -1.35 -15.11
N SER A 58 12.54 -1.06 -15.72
CA SER A 58 11.79 0.21 -15.55
C SER A 58 10.62 0.08 -14.56
N THR A 59 10.45 -1.08 -13.90
CA THR A 59 9.29 -1.37 -13.03
C THR A 59 9.29 -0.64 -11.68
N ALA A 60 10.05 0.45 -11.53
CA ALA A 60 10.10 1.27 -10.32
C ALA A 60 10.65 2.67 -10.61
N ASP A 61 10.48 3.20 -11.82
CA ASP A 61 11.07 4.48 -12.21
C ASP A 61 10.08 5.63 -12.34
N ASN A 62 8.77 5.39 -12.42
CA ASN A 62 7.81 6.44 -12.76
C ASN A 62 7.72 7.56 -11.72
N ALA A 63 7.78 7.21 -10.42
CA ALA A 63 7.78 8.21 -9.35
C ALA A 63 8.92 9.24 -9.51
N ASN A 64 10.03 8.84 -10.12
CA ASN A 64 11.15 9.72 -10.41
C ASN A 64 11.12 10.29 -11.84
N LEU A 65 10.70 9.52 -12.85
CA LEU A 65 10.62 9.96 -14.24
C LEU A 65 9.52 11.01 -14.45
N ASN A 66 8.32 10.80 -13.90
CA ASN A 66 7.14 11.59 -14.25
C ASN A 66 7.24 13.08 -13.87
N TYR A 67 8.08 13.44 -12.92
CA TYR A 67 8.08 14.76 -12.30
C TYR A 67 9.41 15.49 -12.52
N GLN A 68 9.36 16.68 -13.12
CA GLN A 68 10.53 17.52 -13.35
C GLN A 68 10.81 18.45 -12.17
N LYS A 69 12.04 18.93 -12.06
CA LYS A 69 12.38 19.92 -11.04
C LYS A 69 11.53 21.18 -11.20
N GLY A 70 10.99 21.66 -10.09
CA GLY A 70 10.24 22.90 -10.02
C GLY A 70 8.77 22.77 -10.42
N SER A 71 8.32 21.62 -10.95
CA SER A 71 6.89 21.37 -11.13
C SER A 71 6.23 20.99 -9.80
N THR A 72 4.98 21.42 -9.65
CA THR A 72 4.05 20.90 -8.65
C THR A 72 3.57 19.53 -9.09
N PHE A 73 3.73 18.53 -8.22
CA PHE A 73 3.18 17.19 -8.46
C PHE A 73 1.85 16.97 -7.76
N SER A 74 1.48 17.83 -6.80
CA SER A 74 0.23 17.76 -6.04
C SER A 74 -0.23 19.17 -5.69
N GLU A 75 -1.52 19.43 -5.87
CA GLU A 75 -2.21 20.66 -5.45
C GLU A 75 -3.55 20.27 -4.82
N LEU A 76 -3.53 20.07 -3.50
CA LEU A 76 -4.59 19.44 -2.73
C LEU A 76 -5.53 20.47 -2.10
N PHE A 77 -6.84 20.26 -2.28
CA PHE A 77 -7.91 20.79 -1.44
C PHE A 77 -8.53 19.64 -0.65
N LYS A 78 -8.67 19.82 0.67
CA LYS A 78 -9.25 18.82 1.58
C LYS A 78 -10.27 19.48 2.50
N ILE A 79 -11.37 18.78 2.74
CA ILE A 79 -12.36 19.13 3.76
C ILE A 79 -12.61 17.92 4.67
N THR A 80 -12.63 18.15 5.97
CA THR A 80 -13.03 17.18 6.98
C THR A 80 -14.17 17.74 7.82
N MET A 81 -15.12 16.88 8.16
CA MET A 81 -16.26 17.19 9.00
C MET A 81 -16.37 16.14 10.10
N ASP A 82 -16.34 16.60 11.34
CA ASP A 82 -16.52 15.79 12.54
C ASP A 82 -17.88 16.14 13.14
N MET A 83 -18.72 15.13 13.39
CA MET A 83 -19.99 15.28 14.09
C MET A 83 -20.01 14.37 15.31
N GLU A 84 -20.24 14.97 16.47
CA GLU A 84 -20.42 14.27 17.73
C GLU A 84 -21.82 14.51 18.28
N LEU A 85 -22.48 13.44 18.70
CA LEU A 85 -23.79 13.42 19.31
C LEU A 85 -23.67 12.78 20.69
N ASN A 86 -24.26 13.43 21.69
CA ASN A 86 -24.26 12.98 23.08
C ASN A 86 -25.69 13.03 23.62
N TYR A 87 -26.12 11.93 24.25
CA TYR A 87 -27.37 11.86 24.98
C TYR A 87 -27.21 11.01 26.23
N LYS A 88 -27.19 11.67 27.40
CA LYS A 88 -26.97 11.04 28.71
C LYS A 88 -25.65 10.23 28.72
N ASN A 89 -25.75 8.91 28.76
CA ASN A 89 -24.64 7.97 28.84
C ASN A 89 -24.37 7.26 27.51
N TYR A 90 -24.85 7.82 26.41
CA TYR A 90 -24.66 7.30 25.06
C TYR A 90 -24.19 8.42 24.13
N GLY A 91 -23.46 8.04 23.10
CA GLY A 91 -23.11 8.97 22.03
C GLY A 91 -22.89 8.29 20.69
N ALA A 92 -22.71 9.12 19.68
CA ALA A 92 -22.37 8.72 18.33
C ALA A 92 -21.34 9.70 17.77
N PHE A 93 -20.39 9.18 17.00
CA PHE A 93 -19.39 9.98 16.32
C PHE A 93 -19.33 9.59 14.85
N VAL A 94 -19.30 10.60 13.98
CA VAL A 94 -19.13 10.43 12.54
C VAL A 94 -18.10 11.42 12.03
N ARG A 95 -17.14 10.94 11.25
CA ARG A 95 -16.15 11.76 10.54
C ARG A 95 -16.22 11.50 9.05
N GLY A 96 -16.41 12.57 8.27
CA GLY A 96 -16.29 12.56 6.82
C GLY A 96 -15.01 13.28 6.38
N LYS A 97 -14.35 12.76 5.34
CA LYS A 97 -13.21 13.38 4.66
C LYS A 97 -13.48 13.40 3.17
N ALA A 98 -13.25 14.53 2.52
CA ALA A 98 -13.20 14.58 1.06
C ALA A 98 -11.99 15.39 0.61
N PHE A 99 -11.38 14.97 -0.50
CA PHE A 99 -10.24 15.66 -1.07
C PHE A 99 -10.29 15.71 -2.59
N TYR A 100 -9.57 16.68 -3.14
CA TYR A 100 -9.40 16.92 -4.57
C TYR A 100 -7.98 17.43 -4.80
N ASP A 101 -7.19 16.72 -5.59
CA ASP A 101 -5.86 17.10 -6.05
C ASP A 101 -5.94 17.55 -7.52
N HIS A 102 -5.73 18.84 -7.76
CA HIS A 102 -5.82 19.43 -9.09
C HIS A 102 -4.85 18.80 -10.08
N ARG A 103 -3.61 18.50 -9.65
CA ARG A 103 -2.54 18.01 -10.53
C ARG A 103 -2.77 16.58 -10.99
N ILE A 104 -3.31 15.75 -10.10
CA ILE A 104 -3.63 14.36 -10.40
C ILE A 104 -4.93 14.27 -11.21
N VAL A 105 -6.00 14.94 -10.77
CA VAL A 105 -7.31 14.86 -11.44
C VAL A 105 -7.26 15.37 -12.89
N ASN A 106 -6.48 16.42 -13.16
CA ASN A 106 -6.37 16.97 -14.52
C ASN A 106 -5.26 16.33 -15.36
N GLY A 107 -4.45 15.45 -14.77
CA GLY A 107 -3.30 14.83 -15.45
C GLY A 107 -2.19 15.83 -15.84
N ASP A 108 -2.15 17.03 -15.26
CA ASP A 108 -1.20 18.09 -15.61
C ASP A 108 -0.08 18.25 -14.56
N GLY A 109 0.01 17.34 -13.59
CA GLY A 109 1.16 17.17 -12.69
C GLY A 109 2.32 16.37 -13.31
N VAL A 110 2.01 15.50 -14.27
CA VAL A 110 2.98 14.69 -15.00
C VAL A 110 3.65 15.55 -16.07
N THR A 111 4.97 15.48 -16.15
CA THR A 111 5.81 16.34 -17.00
C THR A 111 6.71 15.57 -17.95
N ASP A 112 6.75 14.25 -17.79
CA ASP A 112 7.43 13.29 -18.63
C ASP A 112 6.78 11.93 -18.37
N THR A 113 6.98 10.98 -19.25
CA THR A 113 6.36 9.66 -19.16
C THR A 113 7.29 8.63 -19.77
N PRO A 114 7.25 7.36 -19.32
CA PRO A 114 7.88 6.28 -20.07
C PRO A 114 7.52 6.37 -21.54
N ALA A 115 8.50 6.18 -22.42
CA ALA A 115 8.26 6.29 -23.86
C ALA A 115 7.42 5.14 -24.43
N TYR A 116 7.25 4.08 -23.64
CA TYR A 116 6.82 2.77 -24.09
C TYR A 116 5.65 2.30 -23.25
N TYR A 117 4.48 2.77 -23.64
CA TYR A 117 3.20 2.26 -23.18
C TYR A 117 2.73 1.17 -24.14
N ASP A 118 2.67 -0.07 -23.70
CA ASP A 118 1.82 -1.06 -24.35
C ASP A 118 0.34 -0.66 -24.08
N GLN A 119 -0.20 0.24 -24.91
CA GLN A 119 -1.65 0.39 -25.10
C GLN A 119 -2.17 -0.60 -26.16
N VAL A 120 -1.57 -1.79 -26.30
CA VAL A 120 -1.92 -2.75 -27.35
C VAL A 120 -3.21 -3.45 -26.95
N ALA A 121 -4.31 -2.87 -27.40
CA ALA A 121 -5.29 -3.54 -28.26
C ALA A 121 -5.44 -5.07 -28.07
N ASN A 122 -5.78 -5.55 -26.86
CA ASN A 122 -6.77 -6.59 -26.59
C ASN A 122 -6.76 -7.01 -25.10
N GLN A 123 -7.84 -6.67 -24.40
CA GLN A 123 -8.44 -7.40 -23.27
C GLN A 123 -7.71 -7.50 -21.91
N LEU A 124 -6.62 -6.76 -21.66
CA LEU A 124 -6.13 -6.50 -20.29
C LEU A 124 -6.18 -5.02 -19.88
N VAL A 125 -6.88 -4.17 -20.65
CA VAL A 125 -7.16 -2.79 -20.28
C VAL A 125 -8.22 -2.77 -19.18
N LEU A 126 -7.78 -2.69 -17.92
CA LEU A 126 -8.63 -2.26 -16.82
C LEU A 126 -8.59 -0.73 -16.78
N ASN A 127 -9.46 -0.08 -17.57
CA ASN A 127 -9.84 1.35 -17.49
C ASN A 127 -8.77 2.34 -16.94
N GLY A 128 -7.90 2.91 -17.78
CA GLY A 128 -7.03 4.03 -17.38
C GLY A 128 -5.83 4.25 -18.32
N ASP A 129 -5.18 5.41 -18.17
CA ASP A 129 -3.82 5.63 -18.69
C ASP A 129 -2.86 4.95 -17.71
N GLU A 130 -2.63 3.64 -17.88
CA GLU A 130 -1.74 2.86 -17.01
C GLU A 130 -0.41 3.61 -16.78
N LEU A 131 0.03 3.71 -15.52
CA LEU A 131 1.35 4.21 -15.09
C LEU A 131 1.55 5.74 -15.09
N ALA A 132 0.54 6.49 -15.53
CA ALA A 132 0.26 7.79 -14.91
C ALA A 132 -0.63 7.55 -13.68
N PRO A 133 -0.61 8.43 -12.66
CA PRO A 133 -1.64 8.40 -11.63
C PRO A 133 -3.02 8.38 -12.29
N ASN A 134 -3.91 7.47 -11.91
CA ASN A 134 -5.26 7.55 -12.43
C ASN A 134 -5.87 8.86 -11.93
N GLN A 135 -6.62 9.55 -12.79
CA GLN A 135 -7.29 10.79 -12.38
C GLN A 135 -8.25 10.58 -11.21
N SER A 136 -8.78 9.36 -11.04
CA SER A 136 -9.58 8.97 -9.88
C SER A 136 -8.80 9.04 -8.57
N ASP A 137 -7.50 8.75 -8.58
CA ASP A 137 -6.65 8.68 -7.38
C ASP A 137 -6.42 10.08 -6.79
N GLY A 138 -6.67 11.12 -7.57
CA GLY A 138 -6.64 12.52 -7.14
C GLY A 138 -7.88 12.98 -6.39
N ARG A 139 -8.89 12.13 -6.16
CA ARG A 139 -10.11 12.54 -5.43
C ARG A 139 -10.77 11.39 -4.67
N SER A 140 -11.22 11.68 -3.46
CA SER A 140 -12.09 10.76 -2.71
C SER A 140 -13.07 11.50 -1.81
N ALA A 141 -14.11 10.80 -1.38
CA ALA A 141 -15.06 11.21 -0.37
C ALA A 141 -15.43 10.01 0.50
N ASP A 142 -14.88 9.96 1.71
CA ASP A 142 -14.92 8.82 2.61
C ASP A 142 -15.59 9.18 3.93
N ILE A 143 -16.34 8.21 4.48
CA ILE A 143 -16.69 8.21 5.89
C ILE A 143 -15.58 7.43 6.60
N LEU A 144 -14.80 8.14 7.41
CA LEU A 144 -13.71 7.57 8.18
C LEU A 144 -14.30 6.88 9.42
N ASP A 145 -14.49 7.63 10.52
CA ASP A 145 -15.07 7.12 11.75
C ASP A 145 -16.61 7.16 11.67
N ALA A 146 -17.25 6.12 12.15
CA ALA A 146 -18.70 6.03 12.29
C ALA A 146 -19.04 4.97 13.33
N PHE A 147 -19.18 5.40 14.58
CA PHE A 147 -19.44 4.50 15.71
C PHE A 147 -20.40 5.10 16.72
N VAL A 148 -21.01 4.22 17.50
CA VAL A 148 -21.79 4.56 18.68
C VAL A 148 -21.09 4.06 19.92
N TRP A 149 -21.34 4.70 21.06
CA TRP A 149 -20.78 4.30 22.33
C TRP A 149 -21.78 4.40 23.47
N GLY A 150 -21.51 3.66 24.54
CA GLY A 150 -22.24 3.73 25.79
C GLY A 150 -21.31 3.63 26.99
N ASP A 151 -21.64 4.39 28.03
CA ASP A 151 -20.98 4.37 29.33
C ASP A 151 -21.94 3.85 30.39
N TRP A 152 -21.45 2.98 31.26
CA TRP A 152 -22.20 2.42 32.37
C TRP A 152 -21.34 2.25 33.62
N TRP A 153 -22.00 1.94 34.72
CA TRP A 153 -21.38 1.56 35.98
C TRP A 153 -21.79 0.15 36.35
N LEU A 154 -20.82 -0.74 36.53
CA LEU A 154 -21.03 -2.06 37.11
C LEU A 154 -20.60 -2.04 38.58
N GLY A 155 -21.51 -1.63 39.45
CA GLY A 155 -21.19 -1.29 40.83
C GLY A 155 -20.38 0.00 40.88
N ASP A 156 -19.13 -0.10 41.32
CA ASP A 156 -18.14 0.99 41.38
C ASP A 156 -17.21 1.05 40.16
N LYS A 157 -17.41 0.18 39.16
CA LYS A 157 -16.52 0.02 38.01
C LYS A 157 -17.10 0.71 36.78
N PRO A 158 -16.42 1.72 36.20
CA PRO A 158 -16.85 2.32 34.95
C PRO A 158 -16.62 1.34 33.80
N VAL A 159 -17.58 1.28 32.87
CA VAL A 159 -17.55 0.44 31.67
C VAL A 159 -17.87 1.30 30.46
N ASN A 160 -17.04 1.26 29.43
CA ASN A 160 -17.29 1.87 28.13
C ASN A 160 -17.33 0.79 27.05
N VAL A 161 -18.30 0.86 26.15
CA VAL A 161 -18.37 -0.01 24.96
C VAL A 161 -18.61 0.85 23.72
N ARG A 162 -17.88 0.54 22.65
CA ARG A 162 -17.98 1.20 21.35
C ARG A 162 -18.22 0.17 20.25
N LEU A 163 -19.12 0.47 19.33
CA LEU A 163 -19.41 -0.37 18.17
C LEU A 163 -19.50 0.47 16.91
N GLY A 164 -18.75 0.07 15.87
CA GLY A 164 -18.75 0.71 14.56
C GLY A 164 -17.34 0.88 14.01
N ARG A 165 -17.19 1.72 12.98
CA ARG A 165 -15.89 2.06 12.40
C ARG A 165 -15.16 3.07 13.27
N GLN A 166 -14.02 2.68 13.83
CA GLN A 166 -13.25 3.50 14.75
C GLN A 166 -11.76 3.15 14.68
N VAL A 167 -10.92 4.09 15.07
CA VAL A 167 -9.50 3.86 15.34
C VAL A 167 -9.31 3.37 16.78
N ILE A 168 -8.55 2.29 16.96
CA ILE A 168 -8.17 1.74 18.27
C ILE A 168 -6.68 1.95 18.48
N SER A 169 -6.30 2.88 19.35
CA SER A 169 -4.89 3.18 19.64
C SER A 169 -4.46 2.53 20.95
N TRP A 170 -3.58 1.54 20.88
CA TRP A 170 -2.94 0.92 22.03
C TRP A 170 -1.45 1.26 22.01
N GLY A 171 -1.10 2.35 22.70
CA GLY A 171 0.27 2.87 22.80
C GLY A 171 0.45 4.22 22.09
N GLU A 172 1.54 4.90 22.43
CA GLU A 172 1.83 6.26 21.94
C GLU A 172 2.67 6.26 20.64
N GLY A 173 3.33 5.14 20.34
CA GLY A 173 4.17 4.99 19.17
C GLY A 173 3.36 4.72 17.91
N ILE A 174 2.92 5.78 17.23
CA ILE A 174 2.28 5.68 15.90
C ILE A 174 3.29 5.57 14.74
N PHE A 175 4.58 5.82 15.02
CA PHE A 175 5.65 5.87 14.02
C PHE A 175 6.46 4.58 13.90
N PHE A 176 6.15 3.56 14.70
CA PHE A 176 6.84 2.28 14.66
C PHE A 176 6.03 1.31 13.81
N ALA A 177 6.49 1.09 12.57
CA ALA A 177 5.95 0.03 11.72
C ALA A 177 6.04 -1.32 12.46
N ASN A 178 4.96 -2.10 12.41
CA ASN A 178 4.81 -3.38 13.12
C ASN A 178 4.82 -3.29 14.66
N GLY A 179 4.59 -2.10 15.23
CA GLY A 179 4.40 -1.89 16.67
C GLY A 179 2.99 -2.23 17.15
N ILE A 180 2.67 -1.90 18.41
CA ILE A 180 1.35 -2.25 19.00
C ILE A 180 0.21 -1.53 18.28
N ASN A 181 0.45 -0.34 17.75
CA ASN A 181 -0.53 0.42 16.95
C ASN A 181 -0.76 -0.12 15.52
N SER A 182 -0.16 -1.25 15.15
CA SER A 182 -0.45 -1.94 13.87
C SER A 182 -1.89 -2.45 13.78
N ILE A 183 -2.69 -2.28 14.83
CA ILE A 183 -4.13 -2.53 14.84
C ILE A 183 -4.83 -1.81 13.68
N ASN A 184 -4.45 -0.55 13.40
CA ASN A 184 -5.10 0.27 12.39
C ASN A 184 -4.24 0.36 11.10
N PRO A 185 -4.83 0.14 9.93
CA PRO A 185 -4.18 0.42 8.65
C PRO A 185 -4.01 1.93 8.45
N VAL A 186 -3.10 2.28 7.53
CA VAL A 186 -2.72 3.66 7.26
C VAL A 186 -2.86 3.98 5.78
N ASP A 187 -3.36 5.16 5.47
CA ASP A 187 -3.31 5.80 4.15
C ASP A 187 -2.00 6.58 4.04
N VAL A 188 -1.04 6.02 3.28
CA VAL A 188 0.28 6.61 3.08
C VAL A 188 0.19 7.87 2.23
N ASN A 189 -0.76 7.95 1.29
CA ASN A 189 -0.99 9.18 0.52
C ASN A 189 -1.41 10.32 1.43
N ALA A 190 -2.33 10.05 2.36
CA ALA A 190 -2.74 11.03 3.35
C ALA A 190 -1.59 11.47 4.26
N LEU A 191 -0.68 10.59 4.67
CA LEU A 191 0.50 11.00 5.46
C LEU A 191 1.43 11.93 4.68
N LEU A 192 1.66 11.64 3.41
CA LEU A 192 2.59 12.38 2.55
C LEU A 192 1.98 13.65 1.94
N ALA A 193 0.67 13.83 2.06
CA ALA A 193 -0.04 15.01 1.60
C ALA A 193 0.38 16.28 2.39
N PRO A 194 0.45 17.44 1.72
CA PRO A 194 0.73 18.70 2.40
C PRO A 194 -0.42 19.07 3.36
N GLY A 195 -0.08 19.42 4.60
CA GLY A 195 -1.08 19.75 5.62
C GLY A 195 -1.91 18.53 6.07
N SER A 196 -1.28 17.36 6.09
CA SER A 196 -1.83 16.13 6.66
C SER A 196 -1.83 16.15 8.18
N GLU A 197 -2.86 15.56 8.76
CA GLU A 197 -2.93 15.26 10.19
C GLU A 197 -2.96 13.74 10.37
N VAL A 198 -2.48 13.24 11.52
CA VAL A 198 -2.46 11.79 11.80
C VAL A 198 -3.85 11.17 11.65
N LYS A 199 -4.89 11.86 12.10
CA LYS A 199 -6.29 11.41 12.00
C LYS A 199 -6.81 11.29 10.57
N ASP A 200 -6.17 11.93 9.59
CA ASP A 200 -6.55 11.83 8.18
C ASP A 200 -5.96 10.58 7.51
N ALA A 201 -4.93 10.00 8.13
CA ALA A 201 -4.18 8.87 7.61
C ALA A 201 -4.52 7.55 8.29
N LEU A 202 -5.02 7.54 9.52
CA LEU A 202 -5.49 6.30 10.13
C LEU A 202 -6.82 5.89 9.48
N ILE A 203 -6.88 4.68 8.94
CA ILE A 203 -8.08 4.12 8.30
C ILE A 203 -8.91 3.42 9.39
N PRO A 204 -10.12 3.90 9.72
CA PRO A 204 -10.92 3.30 10.78
C PRO A 204 -11.55 1.97 10.33
N LEU A 205 -11.57 0.98 11.23
CA LEU A 205 -12.10 -0.35 10.96
C LEU A 205 -13.36 -0.64 11.78
N GLY A 206 -14.28 -1.39 11.18
CA GLY A 206 -15.45 -1.90 11.88
C GLY A 206 -15.04 -2.79 13.04
N SER A 207 -15.40 -2.42 14.26
CA SER A 207 -14.96 -3.14 15.46
C SER A 207 -15.95 -3.03 16.61
N LEU A 208 -15.88 -4.02 17.50
CA LEU A 208 -16.41 -3.96 18.85
C LEU A 208 -15.24 -3.72 19.79
N TYR A 209 -15.32 -2.65 20.58
CA TYR A 209 -14.32 -2.31 21.59
C TYR A 209 -15.00 -2.16 22.95
N GLY A 210 -14.34 -2.60 24.02
CA GLY A 210 -14.80 -2.41 25.38
C GLY A 210 -13.66 -2.15 26.36
N SER A 211 -13.96 -1.37 27.41
CA SER A 211 -13.05 -1.13 28.53
C SER A 211 -13.79 -1.15 29.87
N ILE A 212 -13.09 -1.61 30.91
CA ILE A 212 -13.58 -1.61 32.28
C ILE A 212 -12.46 -1.20 33.24
N GLY A 213 -12.74 -0.19 34.07
CA GLY A 213 -11.90 0.16 35.21
C GLY A 213 -12.15 -0.82 36.34
N LEU A 214 -11.24 -1.78 36.55
CA LEU A 214 -11.36 -2.79 37.60
C LEU A 214 -11.11 -2.22 38.99
N THR A 215 -10.18 -1.27 39.09
CA THR A 215 -9.85 -0.47 40.28
C THR A 215 -9.52 0.97 39.87
N SER A 216 -9.13 1.83 40.81
CA SER A 216 -8.65 3.18 40.50
C SER A 216 -7.36 3.22 39.69
N ALA A 217 -6.60 2.12 39.66
CA ALA A 217 -5.29 2.02 39.00
C ALA A 217 -5.23 0.94 37.92
N LEU A 218 -6.25 0.09 37.79
CA LEU A 218 -6.23 -1.07 36.89
C LEU A 218 -7.39 -1.02 35.90
N THR A 219 -7.06 -1.05 34.61
CA THR A 219 -8.02 -1.05 33.50
C THR A 219 -7.80 -2.26 32.61
N LEU A 220 -8.89 -2.90 32.20
CA LEU A 220 -8.91 -3.97 31.20
C LEU A 220 -9.61 -3.45 29.95
N GLU A 221 -8.98 -3.64 28.80
CA GLU A 221 -9.54 -3.31 27.48
C GLU A 221 -9.53 -4.53 26.58
N ALA A 222 -10.49 -4.61 25.67
CA ALA A 222 -10.53 -5.63 24.63
C ALA A 222 -11.16 -5.09 23.35
N PHE A 223 -10.79 -5.67 22.22
CA PHE A 223 -11.47 -5.45 20.95
C PHE A 223 -11.63 -6.73 20.15
N TYR A 224 -12.58 -6.69 19.23
CA TYR A 224 -12.76 -7.66 18.15
C TYR A 224 -13.02 -6.89 16.86
N MET A 225 -12.24 -7.15 15.81
CA MET A 225 -12.46 -6.55 14.49
C MET A 225 -13.51 -7.34 13.71
N LEU A 226 -14.30 -6.60 12.94
CA LEU A 226 -15.37 -7.11 12.07
C LEU A 226 -15.06 -6.86 10.59
N GLU A 227 -13.97 -6.15 10.31
CA GLU A 227 -13.53 -5.71 9.00
C GLU A 227 -12.00 -5.69 9.00
N TRP A 228 -11.41 -6.14 7.90
CA TRP A 228 -9.98 -6.03 7.64
C TRP A 228 -9.74 -5.08 6.46
N LYS A 229 -8.62 -4.34 6.50
CA LYS A 229 -8.11 -3.57 5.36
C LYS A 229 -6.59 -3.54 5.34
N GLU A 230 -6.04 -3.49 4.14
CA GLU A 230 -4.63 -3.21 3.88
C GLU A 230 -4.26 -1.74 4.15
N THR A 231 -2.96 -1.51 4.29
CA THR A 231 -2.36 -0.18 4.24
C THR A 231 -2.43 0.34 2.82
N GLU A 232 -3.02 1.50 2.62
CA GLU A 232 -3.17 2.09 1.29
C GLU A 232 -1.84 2.73 0.87
N LEU A 233 -1.23 2.15 -0.18
CA LEU A 233 0.03 2.62 -0.75
C LEU A 233 -0.22 3.74 -1.77
N PRO A 234 0.78 4.60 -2.02
CA PRO A 234 0.68 5.55 -3.11
C PRO A 234 0.46 4.85 -4.44
N ALA A 235 -0.50 5.34 -5.23
CA ALA A 235 -0.80 4.79 -6.53
C ALA A 235 0.41 4.89 -7.46
N CYS A 236 0.57 3.93 -8.36
CA CYS A 236 1.66 3.93 -9.30
C CYS A 236 1.66 5.16 -10.19
N GLY A 237 2.86 5.60 -10.57
CA GLY A 237 3.05 6.87 -11.27
C GLY A 237 2.95 8.12 -10.39
N THR A 238 2.46 8.04 -9.15
CA THR A 238 2.49 9.19 -8.21
C THR A 238 3.91 9.45 -7.71
N TYR A 239 4.19 10.68 -7.25
CA TYR A 239 5.54 11.11 -6.86
C TYR A 239 6.17 10.27 -5.73
N PHE A 240 5.34 9.71 -4.86
CA PHE A 240 5.79 8.89 -3.73
C PHE A 240 5.54 7.39 -3.93
N SER A 241 5.17 6.95 -5.14
CA SER A 241 5.03 5.51 -5.40
C SER A 241 6.35 4.80 -5.16
N PRO A 242 6.38 3.73 -4.33
CA PRO A 242 7.62 3.02 -4.01
C PRO A 242 8.09 2.12 -5.16
N SER A 243 7.20 1.73 -6.06
CA SER A 243 7.49 0.87 -7.22
C SER A 243 6.43 1.06 -8.29
N ASP A 244 6.60 0.43 -9.45
CA ASP A 244 5.55 0.30 -10.46
C ASP A 244 4.87 -1.09 -10.44
N LEU A 245 5.12 -1.88 -9.38
CA LEU A 245 4.66 -3.28 -9.24
C LEU A 245 3.56 -3.46 -8.20
N VAL A 246 3.54 -2.60 -7.18
CA VAL A 246 2.74 -2.78 -5.96
C VAL A 246 1.99 -1.50 -5.64
N GLY A 247 0.66 -1.61 -5.53
CA GLY A 247 -0.25 -0.50 -5.25
C GLY A 247 -1.34 -0.34 -6.31
N PRO A 248 -2.24 0.63 -6.13
CA PRO A 248 -3.27 0.95 -7.11
C PRO A 248 -2.66 1.43 -8.45
N GLY A 249 -3.21 1.00 -9.58
CA GLY A 249 -2.81 1.50 -10.91
C GLY A 249 -1.43 1.08 -11.40
N CYS A 250 -0.80 0.07 -10.78
CA CYS A 250 0.52 -0.45 -11.13
C CYS A 250 0.51 -1.39 -12.33
N TYR A 251 1.71 -1.71 -12.86
CA TYR A 251 1.86 -2.77 -13.87
C TYR A 251 1.28 -4.07 -13.32
N ASN A 252 0.53 -4.79 -14.16
CA ASN A 252 0.15 -6.18 -13.88
C ASN A 252 1.32 -7.16 -14.05
N GLY A 253 2.57 -6.74 -13.80
CA GLY A 253 3.73 -7.61 -13.98
C GLY A 253 5.10 -6.95 -13.81
N PHE A 254 6.13 -7.77 -13.62
CA PHE A 254 7.53 -7.37 -13.68
C PHE A 254 8.07 -7.57 -15.10
N VAL A 255 8.58 -6.49 -15.69
CA VAL A 255 9.15 -6.46 -17.03
C VAL A 255 10.67 -6.34 -16.94
N PRO A 256 11.44 -7.37 -17.36
CA PRO A 256 12.89 -7.28 -17.37
C PRO A 256 13.38 -6.33 -18.49
N TYR A 257 14.54 -5.70 -18.26
CA TYR A 257 15.27 -4.90 -19.26
C TYR A 257 14.56 -3.65 -19.82
N GLY A 258 13.44 -3.21 -19.23
CA GLY A 258 12.67 -2.08 -19.74
C GLY A 258 11.93 -2.40 -21.04
N MET A 259 11.58 -3.67 -21.23
CA MET A 259 10.97 -4.18 -22.47
C MET A 259 9.47 -3.93 -22.52
N GLU A 260 8.98 -2.79 -22.06
CA GLU A 260 7.56 -2.45 -22.03
C GLU A 260 6.92 -2.28 -23.43
N TYR A 261 7.68 -2.52 -24.51
CA TYR A 261 7.23 -2.29 -25.89
C TYR A 261 7.80 -3.28 -26.92
N ASN A 262 6.93 -3.72 -27.82
CA ASN A 262 7.20 -4.73 -28.84
C ASN A 262 8.03 -4.24 -30.05
N ASP A 263 8.44 -2.97 -30.12
CA ASP A 263 9.09 -2.37 -31.31
C ASP A 263 10.37 -1.54 -31.01
N VAL A 264 10.93 -1.60 -29.78
CA VAL A 264 12.30 -1.10 -29.57
C VAL A 264 13.28 -2.14 -30.11
N SER A 265 14.14 -1.71 -31.03
CA SER A 265 15.04 -2.54 -31.83
C SER A 265 15.43 -3.88 -31.18
N GLN A 266 15.05 -4.97 -31.83
CA GLN A 266 15.40 -6.38 -31.58
C GLN A 266 16.92 -6.66 -31.43
N THR A 267 17.77 -5.63 -31.41
CA THR A 267 19.22 -5.72 -31.25
C THR A 267 19.67 -6.05 -29.83
N VAL A 268 18.82 -5.87 -28.81
CA VAL A 268 19.13 -6.25 -27.41
C VAL A 268 18.42 -7.56 -27.01
N PHE A 269 17.14 -7.72 -27.37
CA PHE A 269 16.37 -8.95 -27.16
C PHE A 269 15.21 -9.04 -28.19
N PRO A 270 15.14 -10.08 -29.03
CA PRO A 270 14.17 -10.16 -30.13
C PRO A 270 12.85 -10.84 -29.72
N ALA A 271 12.19 -10.38 -28.66
CA ALA A 271 10.89 -10.92 -28.24
C ALA A 271 9.94 -9.85 -27.69
N PRO A 272 8.61 -10.06 -27.82
CA PRO A 272 7.62 -9.14 -27.29
C PRO A 272 7.62 -9.12 -25.76
N ALA A 273 7.16 -8.02 -25.15
CA ALA A 273 7.09 -7.84 -23.69
C ALA A 273 6.37 -9.01 -22.99
N ALA A 274 5.25 -9.45 -23.58
CA ALA A 274 4.46 -10.56 -23.08
C ALA A 274 5.21 -11.90 -23.03
N ALA A 275 6.27 -12.09 -23.83
CA ALA A 275 7.07 -13.32 -23.83
C ALA A 275 8.06 -13.40 -22.66
N VAL A 276 8.18 -12.33 -21.85
CA VAL A 276 9.20 -12.19 -20.79
C VAL A 276 8.70 -11.44 -19.56
N THR A 277 7.41 -11.10 -19.50
CA THR A 277 6.83 -10.44 -18.33
C THR A 277 6.45 -11.49 -17.30
N LEU A 278 6.81 -11.26 -16.04
CA LEU A 278 6.27 -12.02 -14.90
C LEU A 278 4.94 -11.39 -14.49
N PRO A 279 3.79 -12.01 -14.75
CA PRO A 279 2.50 -11.43 -14.44
C PRO A 279 2.25 -11.30 -12.93
N ARG A 280 1.44 -10.30 -12.56
CA ARG A 280 0.79 -10.17 -11.25
C ARG A 280 -0.61 -10.77 -11.33
N VAL A 281 -0.96 -11.71 -10.44
CA VAL A 281 -2.22 -12.49 -10.56
C VAL A 281 -3.31 -12.13 -9.55
N GLY A 282 -3.10 -11.09 -8.74
CA GLY A 282 -4.04 -10.58 -7.74
C GLY A 282 -3.43 -10.52 -6.34
N ASP A 283 -4.27 -10.28 -5.34
CA ASP A 283 -3.86 -10.25 -3.92
C ASP A 283 -4.55 -11.38 -3.16
N HIS A 284 -3.83 -11.94 -2.19
CA HIS A 284 -4.35 -12.89 -1.22
C HIS A 284 -4.62 -12.12 0.08
N GLU A 285 -5.87 -11.65 0.18
CA GLU A 285 -6.36 -10.90 1.33
C GLU A 285 -6.86 -11.83 2.45
N PRO A 286 -6.72 -11.43 3.72
CA PRO A 286 -7.27 -12.16 4.84
C PRO A 286 -8.80 -12.12 4.91
N ASP A 287 -9.37 -13.04 5.67
CA ASP A 287 -10.77 -12.92 6.07
C ASP A 287 -11.00 -11.67 6.95
N ASN A 288 -12.22 -11.11 6.92
CA ASN A 288 -12.61 -9.93 7.70
C ASN A 288 -12.70 -10.15 9.23
N GLY A 289 -12.45 -11.36 9.72
CA GLY A 289 -12.61 -11.73 11.12
C GLY A 289 -11.48 -12.63 11.59
N GLY A 290 -11.34 -12.78 12.90
CA GLY A 290 -10.20 -13.48 13.49
C GLY A 290 -9.22 -12.55 14.19
N GLU A 291 -9.42 -11.23 14.06
CA GLU A 291 -8.58 -10.24 14.74
C GLU A 291 -9.19 -9.75 16.05
N TYR A 292 -8.41 -9.81 17.12
CA TYR A 292 -8.84 -9.45 18.46
C TYR A 292 -7.66 -9.08 19.33
N GLY A 293 -7.92 -8.38 20.41
CA GLY A 293 -6.90 -8.02 21.37
C GLY A 293 -7.43 -7.87 22.77
N VAL A 294 -6.53 -7.99 23.75
CA VAL A 294 -6.75 -7.68 25.15
C VAL A 294 -5.57 -6.87 25.67
N ALA A 295 -5.84 -5.81 26.40
CA ALA A 295 -4.83 -5.00 27.07
C ALA A 295 -5.15 -4.83 28.55
N VAL A 296 -4.10 -4.85 29.38
CA VAL A 296 -4.18 -4.52 30.80
C VAL A 296 -3.29 -3.31 31.05
N ARG A 297 -3.86 -2.26 31.63
CA ARG A 297 -3.13 -1.04 32.03
C ARG A 297 -3.15 -0.91 33.54
N TYR A 298 -1.98 -0.67 34.11
CA TYR A 298 -1.78 -0.46 35.53
C TYR A 298 -1.01 0.83 35.78
N PHE A 299 -1.61 1.77 36.50
CA PHE A 299 -0.95 2.99 36.92
C PHE A 299 -0.34 2.81 38.31
N ALA A 300 0.99 2.75 38.37
CA ALA A 300 1.75 2.62 39.60
C ALA A 300 2.02 4.01 40.21
N GLU A 301 1.07 4.50 41.02
CA GLU A 301 1.13 5.83 41.66
C GLU A 301 2.46 6.11 42.38
N SER A 302 3.05 5.11 43.05
CA SER A 302 4.31 5.27 43.82
C SER A 302 5.52 5.70 42.99
N ILE A 303 5.46 5.50 41.68
CA ILE A 303 6.54 5.80 40.74
C ILE A 303 6.00 6.61 39.53
N GLU A 304 4.77 7.13 39.62
CA GLU A 304 4.12 7.92 38.57
C GLU A 304 4.26 7.30 37.16
N THR A 305 4.08 5.97 37.09
CA THR A 305 4.34 5.21 35.88
C THR A 305 3.11 4.40 35.47
N GLU A 306 2.66 4.54 34.22
CA GLU A 306 1.75 3.58 33.61
C GLU A 306 2.55 2.40 33.05
N ILE A 307 2.12 1.19 33.38
CA ILE A 307 2.62 -0.06 32.80
C ILE A 307 1.47 -0.73 32.07
N SER A 308 1.70 -1.16 30.84
CA SER A 308 0.67 -1.78 30.02
C SER A 308 1.18 -3.09 29.43
N LEU A 309 0.32 -4.11 29.39
CA LEU A 309 0.56 -5.40 28.75
C LEU A 309 -0.50 -5.64 27.69
N TYR A 310 -0.09 -6.20 26.56
CA TYR A 310 -0.94 -6.37 25.39
C TYR A 310 -0.80 -7.78 24.82
N TYR A 311 -1.91 -8.36 24.42
CA TYR A 311 -1.97 -9.51 23.54
C TYR A 311 -2.95 -9.23 22.41
N MET A 312 -2.58 -9.56 21.17
CA MET A 312 -3.49 -9.47 20.03
C MET A 312 -3.17 -10.51 18.98
N ASN A 313 -4.20 -10.93 18.26
CA ASN A 313 -4.09 -11.67 17.00
C ASN A 313 -4.53 -10.71 15.91
N LEU A 314 -3.63 -10.42 14.95
CA LEU A 314 -3.92 -9.53 13.83
C LEU A 314 -3.51 -10.22 12.51
N HIS A 315 -4.12 -9.82 11.41
CA HIS A 315 -3.64 -10.12 10.08
C HIS A 315 -2.68 -9.00 9.63
N SER A 316 -1.72 -9.26 8.75
CA SER A 316 -0.83 -8.20 8.28
C SER A 316 -1.62 -7.14 7.53
N ARG A 317 -1.26 -5.86 7.69
CA ARG A 317 -1.78 -4.75 6.86
C ARG A 317 -0.78 -4.34 5.79
N LEU A 318 0.43 -4.91 5.85
CA LEU A 318 1.50 -4.70 4.89
C LEU A 318 1.67 -5.99 4.07
N PRO A 319 1.72 -5.89 2.74
CA PRO A 319 1.86 -7.07 1.91
C PRO A 319 3.27 -7.63 1.98
N VAL A 320 3.38 -8.93 1.74
CA VAL A 320 4.62 -9.58 1.31
C VAL A 320 4.47 -9.93 -0.17
N ILE A 321 5.53 -9.77 -0.96
CA ILE A 321 5.53 -10.23 -2.35
C ILE A 321 5.78 -11.75 -2.33
N SER A 322 4.77 -12.50 -2.74
CA SER A 322 4.80 -13.95 -2.92
C SER A 322 4.68 -14.30 -4.40
N GLY A 323 4.92 -15.55 -4.78
CA GLY A 323 4.79 -15.95 -6.17
C GLY A 323 4.94 -17.44 -6.41
N HIS A 324 4.49 -17.88 -7.58
CA HIS A 324 4.65 -19.25 -8.05
C HIS A 324 5.84 -19.35 -8.98
N TYR A 325 6.59 -20.45 -8.85
CA TYR A 325 7.66 -20.76 -9.81
C TYR A 325 7.06 -21.05 -11.19
N ALA A 326 7.88 -20.92 -12.23
CA ALA A 326 7.45 -21.17 -13.59
C ALA A 326 6.95 -22.61 -13.78
N ASP A 327 5.74 -22.77 -14.34
CA ASP A 327 5.21 -24.06 -14.76
C ASP A 327 6.02 -24.58 -15.95
N MET A 328 6.89 -25.55 -15.67
CA MET A 328 7.78 -26.16 -16.66
C MET A 328 7.00 -26.92 -17.74
N ASP A 329 5.91 -27.61 -17.40
CA ASP A 329 5.12 -28.36 -18.38
C ASP A 329 4.38 -27.40 -19.30
N ALA A 330 3.86 -26.28 -18.77
CA ALA A 330 3.27 -25.22 -19.59
C ALA A 330 4.31 -24.58 -20.53
N PHE A 331 5.52 -24.29 -20.04
CA PHE A 331 6.62 -23.77 -20.87
C PHE A 331 7.01 -24.73 -21.99
N LEU A 332 7.23 -26.02 -21.68
CA LEU A 332 7.58 -27.04 -22.66
C LEU A 332 6.44 -27.29 -23.66
N THR A 333 5.19 -27.16 -23.24
CA THR A 333 4.03 -27.33 -24.14
C THR A 333 3.92 -26.17 -25.13
N ALA A 334 4.15 -24.94 -24.66
CA ALA A 334 4.16 -23.76 -25.51
C ALA A 334 5.40 -23.68 -26.42
N ASP A 335 6.51 -24.28 -25.98
CA ASP A 335 7.82 -24.32 -26.64
C ASP A 335 8.21 -22.99 -27.31
N PRO A 336 8.22 -21.86 -26.56
CA PRO A 336 8.37 -20.52 -27.15
C PRO A 336 9.72 -20.30 -27.85
N LEU A 337 10.69 -21.19 -27.60
CA LEU A 337 12.05 -21.15 -28.10
C LEU A 337 12.39 -22.29 -29.06
N GLY A 338 11.47 -23.23 -29.34
CA GLY A 338 11.74 -24.38 -30.22
C GLY A 338 12.77 -25.37 -29.66
N LEU A 339 12.83 -25.51 -28.34
CA LEU A 339 13.82 -26.33 -27.62
C LEU A 339 13.39 -27.77 -27.46
N VAL A 340 12.09 -28.05 -27.55
CA VAL A 340 11.57 -29.40 -27.36
C VAL A 340 12.00 -30.29 -28.51
N GLY A 341 12.62 -31.42 -28.17
CA GLY A 341 13.20 -32.36 -29.14
C GLY A 341 14.57 -31.98 -29.67
N THR A 342 15.10 -30.79 -29.32
CA THR A 342 16.46 -30.36 -29.67
C THR A 342 17.37 -30.34 -28.44
N LEU A 343 17.02 -29.55 -27.43
CA LEU A 343 17.79 -29.35 -26.20
C LEU A 343 17.03 -29.82 -24.95
N LEU A 344 15.69 -29.85 -25.00
CA LEU A 344 14.82 -30.27 -23.91
C LEU A 344 13.92 -31.44 -24.36
N PRO A 345 13.60 -32.41 -23.48
CA PRO A 345 12.65 -33.47 -23.79
C PRO A 345 11.19 -32.95 -23.83
N PRO A 346 10.25 -33.71 -24.40
CA PRO A 346 8.83 -33.33 -24.43
C PRO A 346 8.20 -33.23 -23.03
N PRO A 347 7.07 -32.49 -22.88
CA PRO A 347 6.33 -32.39 -21.62
C PRO A 347 5.99 -33.76 -21.01
N GLY A 348 6.00 -33.85 -19.68
CA GLY A 348 5.70 -35.10 -18.96
C GLY A 348 6.80 -36.17 -19.02
N SER A 349 8.01 -35.86 -19.51
CA SER A 349 9.14 -36.80 -19.54
C SER A 349 9.84 -37.02 -18.19
N GLY A 350 9.39 -36.37 -17.11
CA GLY A 350 10.04 -36.41 -15.81
C GLY A 350 11.36 -35.62 -15.75
N LEU A 351 11.45 -34.51 -16.47
CA LEU A 351 12.60 -33.60 -16.48
C LEU A 351 12.85 -33.01 -15.09
N THR A 352 14.09 -33.05 -14.59
CA THR A 352 14.44 -32.37 -13.33
C THR A 352 14.69 -30.87 -13.54
N LEU A 353 14.54 -30.07 -12.48
CA LEU A 353 14.84 -28.63 -12.53
C LEU A 353 16.29 -28.34 -12.97
N GLU A 354 17.24 -29.18 -12.57
CA GLU A 354 18.65 -29.07 -12.96
C GLU A 354 18.83 -29.30 -14.47
N GLN A 355 18.19 -30.34 -15.01
CA GLN A 355 18.24 -30.64 -16.44
C GLN A 355 17.59 -29.54 -17.28
N PHE A 356 16.49 -28.97 -16.78
CA PHE A 356 15.80 -27.85 -17.42
C PHE A 356 16.66 -26.58 -17.43
N ARG A 357 17.24 -26.23 -16.28
CA ARG A 357 18.19 -25.12 -16.16
C ARG A 357 19.37 -25.29 -17.11
N ASP A 358 19.98 -26.46 -17.14
CA ASP A 358 21.17 -26.73 -17.95
C ASP A 358 20.84 -26.70 -19.45
N GLY A 359 19.64 -27.16 -19.84
CA GLY A 359 19.15 -27.05 -21.22
C GLY A 359 18.92 -25.61 -21.67
N LEU A 360 18.36 -24.76 -20.81
CA LEU A 360 18.21 -23.32 -21.09
C LEU A 360 19.57 -22.59 -21.11
N ALA A 361 20.49 -22.97 -20.24
CA ALA A 361 21.83 -22.41 -20.20
C ALA A 361 22.69 -22.79 -21.41
N ALA A 362 22.33 -23.88 -22.12
CA ALA A 362 22.99 -24.34 -23.33
C ALA A 362 22.58 -23.58 -24.60
N LEU A 363 21.66 -22.60 -24.49
CA LEU A 363 21.26 -21.75 -25.61
C LEU A 363 22.47 -20.97 -26.19
N PRO A 364 22.67 -20.97 -27.52
CA PRO A 364 23.72 -20.16 -28.14
C PRO A 364 23.52 -18.68 -27.84
N GLU A 365 24.59 -17.98 -27.45
CA GLU A 365 24.55 -16.53 -27.25
C GLU A 365 24.26 -15.83 -28.59
N ALA A 366 23.28 -14.92 -28.61
CA ALA A 366 23.11 -14.01 -29.74
C ALA A 366 24.32 -13.05 -29.81
N PRO A 367 24.88 -12.74 -31.00
CA PRO A 367 26.02 -11.84 -31.11
C PRO A 367 25.71 -10.47 -30.49
N GLY A 368 26.43 -10.10 -29.42
CA GLY A 368 26.27 -8.82 -28.72
C GLY A 368 25.34 -8.85 -27.51
N ALA A 369 24.72 -9.98 -27.19
CA ALA A 369 23.95 -10.16 -25.96
C ALA A 369 24.88 -10.49 -24.76
N PRO A 370 24.69 -9.86 -23.58
CA PRO A 370 25.49 -10.19 -22.40
C PRO A 370 25.06 -11.54 -21.81
N SER A 371 25.66 -12.65 -22.27
CA SER A 371 25.57 -14.02 -21.72
C SER A 371 24.16 -14.64 -21.59
N SER A 372 24.08 -15.97 -21.39
CA SER A 372 22.90 -16.86 -21.38
C SER A 372 21.69 -16.51 -20.46
N VAL A 373 21.70 -15.35 -19.79
CA VAL A 373 20.69 -14.86 -18.82
C VAL A 373 19.32 -14.57 -19.47
N LEU A 374 19.30 -14.42 -20.80
CA LEU A 374 18.12 -14.07 -21.58
C LEU A 374 17.20 -15.27 -21.88
N GLY A 375 17.72 -16.51 -21.90
CA GLY A 375 16.92 -17.71 -22.08
C GLY A 375 15.95 -17.97 -20.93
N THR A 376 16.39 -17.70 -19.69
CA THR A 376 15.56 -17.84 -18.49
C THR A 376 14.49 -16.77 -18.36
N ALA A 377 14.61 -15.63 -19.06
CA ALA A 377 13.57 -14.60 -19.06
C ALA A 377 12.26 -15.11 -19.68
N TYR A 378 12.33 -16.05 -20.63
CA TYR A 378 11.15 -16.70 -21.22
C TYR A 378 10.39 -17.61 -20.24
N LEU A 379 10.93 -17.85 -19.04
CA LEU A 379 10.20 -18.55 -17.98
C LEU A 379 9.25 -17.64 -17.21
N LEU A 380 9.49 -16.33 -17.24
CA LEU A 380 8.73 -15.37 -16.43
C LEU A 380 7.23 -15.41 -16.71
N PRO A 381 6.72 -15.52 -17.96
CA PRO A 381 5.29 -15.60 -18.22
C PRO A 381 4.59 -16.86 -17.72
N TYR A 382 5.36 -17.87 -17.31
CA TYR A 382 4.85 -19.16 -16.81
C TYR A 382 4.89 -19.26 -15.29
N GLY A 383 5.45 -18.24 -14.62
CA GLY A 383 5.26 -18.02 -13.19
C GLY A 383 4.39 -16.81 -12.96
N ASP A 384 4.23 -16.42 -11.71
CA ASP A 384 3.52 -15.20 -11.34
C ASP A 384 3.98 -14.69 -9.97
N TYR A 385 3.58 -13.46 -9.65
CA TYR A 385 3.62 -12.94 -8.29
C TYR A 385 2.27 -12.39 -7.85
N TYR A 386 2.07 -12.29 -6.54
CA TYR A 386 0.90 -11.73 -5.91
C TYR A 386 1.29 -11.06 -4.59
N LEU A 387 0.43 -10.19 -4.06
CA LEU A 387 0.61 -9.68 -2.70
C LEU A 387 -0.09 -10.62 -1.73
N ASP A 388 0.62 -10.97 -0.66
CA ASP A 388 0.13 -11.89 0.35
C ASP A 388 0.13 -11.22 1.72
N TYR A 389 -0.98 -11.29 2.42
CA TYR A 389 -1.19 -10.69 3.73
C TYR A 389 -1.27 -11.80 4.78
N VAL A 390 -0.19 -11.95 5.54
CA VAL A 390 -0.06 -13.03 6.53
C VAL A 390 -1.16 -12.95 7.60
N GLU A 391 -1.93 -14.03 7.78
CA GLU A 391 -2.98 -14.14 8.79
C GLU A 391 -2.45 -14.59 10.17
N ASP A 392 -3.30 -14.47 11.19
CA ASP A 392 -3.09 -14.98 12.55
C ASP A 392 -1.72 -14.70 13.21
N ILE A 393 -1.29 -13.44 13.12
CA ILE A 393 -0.06 -12.97 13.76
C ILE A 393 -0.36 -12.69 15.24
N ALA A 394 0.10 -13.58 16.11
CA ALA A 394 0.07 -13.38 17.55
C ALA A 394 1.16 -12.39 17.99
N LEU A 395 0.74 -11.27 18.60
CA LEU A 395 1.62 -10.22 19.09
C LEU A 395 1.49 -10.09 20.62
N LEU A 396 2.64 -10.05 21.30
CA LEU A 396 2.76 -9.76 22.72
C LEU A 396 3.52 -8.44 22.88
N GLY A 397 2.97 -7.53 23.66
CA GLY A 397 3.54 -6.21 23.89
C GLY A 397 3.61 -5.86 25.37
N ALA A 398 4.58 -5.02 25.72
CA ALA A 398 4.61 -4.33 27.00
C ALA A 398 5.10 -2.89 26.77
N SER A 399 4.53 -1.94 27.52
CA SER A 399 4.98 -0.54 27.52
C SER A 399 5.04 0.00 28.93
N PHE A 400 5.88 1.01 29.15
CA PHE A 400 5.84 1.83 30.34
C PHE A 400 6.03 3.30 29.98
N SER A 401 5.35 4.19 30.69
CA SER A 401 5.48 5.64 30.55
C SER A 401 5.52 6.27 31.93
N THR A 402 6.60 7.00 32.24
CA THR A 402 6.81 7.67 33.51
C THR A 402 6.73 9.17 33.29
N ALA A 403 5.82 9.83 34.00
CA ALA A 403 5.80 11.29 34.03
C ALA A 403 6.91 11.78 34.97
N PHE A 404 7.69 12.76 34.53
CA PHE A 404 8.62 13.48 35.38
C PHE A 404 8.23 14.96 35.36
N ASP A 405 7.76 15.49 36.49
CA ASP A 405 7.65 16.93 36.66
C ASP A 405 9.06 17.50 36.90
N PHE A 406 9.52 18.34 35.96
CA PHE A 406 10.78 19.07 36.05
C PHE A 406 10.58 20.53 36.48
#